data_AF-A0A7C1GTB5-F1
#
_entry.id   AF-A0A7C1GTB5-F1
#
_cell.length_a   1.000
_cell.length_b   1.000
_cell.length_c   1.000
_cell.angle_alpha   90.00
_cell.angle_beta   90.00
_cell.angle_gamma   90.00
#
_symmetry.space_group_name_H-M   'P 1'
#
loop_
_entity.id
_entity.type
_entity.pdbx_description
1 polymer ?
#
loop_
_entity_poly.entity_id
_entity_poly.type
_entity_poly.pdbx_seq_one_letter_code
_entity_poly.pdbx_strand_id
1 'polypeptide(L)'
;MPRFADLLVEEVRRKREELARVIGGEGDLRNYYGELLRRVWLSDLSLDKFDGRVYGVDSSCDDIDVVGGGSILISRAIAVSVGGDEVRKL
;
A
#
# COMPACT_ATOMS: atom_id res chain seq x y z
N MET A 1 -4.77 -0.52 6.26
CA MET A 1 -4.10 0.54 7.06
C MET A 1 -3.95 1.85 6.25
N PRO A 2 -4.90 2.81 6.33
CA PRO A 2 -4.75 4.14 5.69
C PRO A 2 -4.20 5.25 6.63
N ARG A 3 -3.95 4.99 7.92
CA ARG A 3 -3.66 6.01 8.96
C ARG A 3 -2.22 6.53 9.04
N PHE A 4 -1.38 6.24 8.05
CA PHE A 4 0.04 6.64 8.07
C PHE A 4 0.50 7.29 6.77
N ALA A 5 -0.38 7.41 5.77
CA ALA A 5 -0.01 7.98 4.48
C ALA A 5 0.30 9.48 4.59
N ASP A 6 -0.45 10.19 5.42
CA ASP A 6 -0.22 11.56 5.83
C ASP A 6 1.14 11.72 6.52
N LEU A 7 1.43 10.89 7.53
CA LEU A 7 2.71 10.91 8.26
C LEU A 7 3.89 10.57 7.36
N LEU A 8 3.72 9.62 6.43
CA LEU A 8 4.73 9.28 5.43
C LEU A 8 5.00 10.47 4.49
N VAL A 9 3.96 11.15 4.01
CA VAL A 9 4.10 12.33 3.15
C VAL A 9 4.82 13.46 3.88
N GLU A 10 4.49 13.70 5.14
CA GLU A 10 5.19 14.68 5.98
C GLU A 10 6.66 14.32 6.16
N GLU A 11 6.97 13.05 6.43
CA GLU A 11 8.34 12.57 6.62
C GLU A 11 9.17 12.66 5.34
N VAL A 12 8.57 12.32 4.18
CA VAL A 12 9.21 12.46 2.86
C VAL A 12 9.50 13.92 2.55
N ARG A 13 8.58 14.85 2.86
CA ARG A 13 8.82 16.29 2.69
C ARG A 13 9.96 16.78 3.59
N ARG A 14 9.97 16.35 4.85
CA ARG A 14 10.99 16.71 5.83
C ARG A 14 12.38 16.22 5.44
N LYS A 15 12.49 15.00 4.90
CA LYS A 15 13.76 14.35 4.52
C LYS A 15 14.10 14.43 3.04
N ARG A 16 13.46 15.34 2.30
CA ARG A 16 13.54 15.40 0.82
C ARG A 16 14.98 15.41 0.28
N GLU A 17 15.87 16.19 0.88
CA GLU A 17 17.26 16.31 0.42
C GLU A 17 18.11 15.08 0.73
N GLU A 18 17.85 14.42 1.85
CA GLU A 18 18.50 13.17 2.24
C GLU A 18 18.02 12.03 1.35
N LEU A 19 16.70 11.95 1.12
CA LEU A 19 16.10 11.01 0.18
C LEU A 19 16.63 11.22 -1.24
N ALA A 20 16.77 12.48 -1.69
CA ALA A 20 17.35 12.78 -2.99
C ALA A 20 18.79 12.26 -3.10
N ARG A 21 19.60 12.37 -2.04
CA ARG A 21 20.96 11.82 -2.00
C ARG A 21 20.97 10.29 -2.05
N VAL A 22 20.12 9.63 -1.27
CA VAL A 22 20.02 8.16 -1.19
C VAL A 22 19.49 7.55 -2.48
N ILE A 23 18.49 8.18 -3.10
CA ILE A 23 17.86 7.70 -4.35
C ILE A 23 18.78 7.97 -5.58
N GLY A 24 19.87 8.70 -5.41
CA GLY A 24 20.78 9.05 -6.51
C GLY A 24 20.19 10.14 -7.41
N GLY A 25 19.60 11.18 -6.81
CA GLY A 25 18.96 12.30 -7.49
C GLY A 25 19.91 13.24 -8.25
N GLU A 26 21.21 13.03 -8.17
CA GLU A 26 22.23 13.77 -8.92
C GLU A 26 22.76 12.90 -10.07
N GLY A 27 22.50 13.33 -11.32
CA GLY A 27 23.06 12.71 -12.53
C GLY A 27 22.08 11.89 -13.38
N ASP A 28 22.64 11.26 -14.43
CA ASP A 28 21.92 10.57 -15.52
C ASP A 28 20.98 9.46 -15.06
N LEU A 29 21.17 8.87 -13.87
CA LEU A 29 20.35 7.79 -13.33
C LEU A 29 18.89 8.21 -13.09
N ARG A 30 18.65 9.43 -12.57
CA ARG A 30 17.30 9.95 -12.37
C ARG A 30 16.55 10.06 -13.70
N ASN A 31 17.23 10.54 -14.74
CA ASN A 31 16.66 10.67 -16.08
C ASN A 31 16.41 9.29 -16.69
N TYR A 32 17.39 8.39 -16.59
CA TYR A 32 17.28 7.02 -17.08
C TYR A 32 16.11 6.27 -16.47
N TYR A 33 15.99 6.24 -15.13
CA TYR A 33 14.86 5.57 -14.48
C TYR A 33 13.53 6.28 -14.71
N GLY A 34 13.53 7.61 -14.81
CA GLY A 34 12.35 8.37 -15.19
C GLY A 34 11.81 7.99 -16.57
N GLU A 35 12.69 7.83 -17.56
CA GLU A 35 12.32 7.37 -18.89
C GLU A 35 11.89 5.90 -18.90
N LEU A 36 12.61 5.02 -18.17
CA LEU A 36 12.28 3.60 -18.07
C LEU A 36 10.88 3.38 -17.48
N LEU A 37 10.55 4.06 -16.37
CA LEU A 37 9.23 3.98 -15.75
C LEU A 37 8.13 4.44 -16.69
N ARG A 38 8.34 5.54 -17.42
CA ARG A 38 7.36 6.02 -18.40
C ARG A 38 7.15 5.04 -19.55
N ARG A 39 8.22 4.42 -20.05
CA ARG A 39 8.17 3.50 -21.19
C ARG A 39 7.59 2.12 -20.85
N VAL A 40 7.86 1.62 -19.65
CA VAL A 40 7.57 0.22 -19.29
C VAL A 40 6.41 0.11 -18.31
N TRP A 41 6.28 1.06 -17.38
CA TRP A 41 5.30 0.96 -16.29
C TRP A 41 4.05 1.79 -16.58
N LEU A 42 4.22 3.01 -17.08
CA LEU A 42 3.11 3.95 -17.27
C LEU A 42 2.47 3.85 -18.67
N SER A 43 3.09 3.12 -19.61
CA SER A 43 2.63 3.05 -21.01
C SER A 43 1.22 2.48 -21.15
N ASP A 44 0.84 1.55 -20.27
CA ASP A 44 -0.44 0.82 -20.34
C ASP A 44 -1.40 1.21 -19.20
N LEU A 45 -1.03 2.18 -18.37
CA LEU A 45 -1.94 2.72 -17.37
C LEU A 45 -2.94 3.64 -18.05
N SER A 46 -4.17 3.14 -18.24
CA SER A 46 -5.29 4.00 -18.59
C SER A 46 -5.52 5.03 -17.46
N LEU A 47 -5.59 6.30 -17.84
CA LEU A 47 -6.00 7.40 -16.96
C LEU A 47 -7.53 7.56 -16.93
N ASP A 48 -8.27 6.65 -17.57
CA ASP A 48 -9.72 6.69 -17.58
C ASP A 48 -10.23 6.54 -16.15
N LYS A 49 -11.22 7.37 -15.81
CA LYS A 49 -11.90 7.25 -14.53
C LYS A 49 -12.67 5.94 -14.53
N PHE A 50 -12.29 5.03 -13.64
CA PHE A 50 -13.08 3.85 -13.34
C PHE A 50 -14.36 4.26 -12.60
N ASP A 51 -15.50 4.01 -13.22
CA ASP A 51 -16.82 4.19 -12.60
C ASP A 51 -17.33 2.83 -12.08
N GLY A 52 -16.93 2.50 -10.86
CA GLY A 52 -17.34 1.25 -10.22
C GLY A 52 -17.02 1.25 -8.73
N ARG A 53 -17.67 0.35 -8.00
CA ARG A 53 -17.38 0.15 -6.58
C ARG A 53 -16.10 -0.66 -6.41
N VAL A 54 -15.13 -0.07 -5.71
CA VAL A 54 -13.87 -0.71 -5.35
C VAL A 54 -13.87 -0.99 -3.85
N TYR A 55 -13.50 -2.22 -3.49
CA TYR A 55 -13.28 -2.62 -2.11
C TYR A 55 -11.80 -2.95 -1.90
N GLY A 56 -11.17 -2.31 -0.92
CA GLY A 56 -9.91 -2.76 -0.36
C GLY A 56 -10.18 -3.88 0.62
N VAL A 57 -9.61 -5.06 0.35
CA VAL A 57 -9.80 -6.26 1.19
C VAL A 57 -8.49 -6.58 1.88
N ASP A 58 -8.57 -6.87 3.18
CA ASP A 58 -7.44 -7.30 3.99
C ASP A 58 -7.89 -8.40 4.96
N SER A 59 -6.96 -9.27 5.36
CA SER A 59 -7.22 -10.38 6.27
C SER A 59 -6.05 -10.58 7.21
N SER A 60 -6.33 -11.06 8.41
CA SER A 60 -5.32 -11.45 9.38
C SER A 60 -5.76 -12.70 10.11
N CYS A 61 -4.80 -13.55 10.46
CA CYS A 61 -5.02 -14.67 11.34
C CYS A 61 -4.16 -14.54 12.60
N ASP A 62 -4.60 -15.21 13.66
CA ASP A 62 -3.89 -15.35 14.92
C ASP A 62 -4.27 -16.71 15.54
N ASP A 63 -3.44 -17.27 16.39
CA ASP A 63 -3.68 -18.55 17.02
C ASP A 63 -3.51 -18.50 18.54
N ILE A 64 -4.34 -19.29 19.23
CA ILE A 64 -4.32 -19.41 20.68
C ILE A 64 -4.03 -20.87 21.02
N ASP A 65 -2.81 -21.12 21.49
CA ASP A 65 -2.42 -22.41 22.04
C ASP A 65 -3.11 -22.65 23.40
N VAL A 66 -3.66 -23.85 23.58
CA VAL A 66 -4.33 -24.25 24.84
C VAL A 66 -3.55 -25.35 25.55
N VAL A 67 -3.66 -25.37 26.88
CA VAL A 67 -2.91 -26.28 27.79
C VAL A 67 -3.06 -27.77 27.43
N GLY A 68 -4.17 -28.16 26.78
CA GLY A 68 -4.40 -29.53 26.31
C GLY A 68 -3.64 -29.92 25.04
N GLY A 69 -2.75 -29.06 24.52
CA GLY A 69 -2.00 -29.30 23.27
C GLY A 69 -2.81 -29.05 22.00
N GLY A 70 -3.95 -28.36 22.10
CA GLY A 70 -4.73 -27.87 20.96
C GLY A 70 -4.37 -26.42 20.60
N SER A 71 -4.82 -25.96 19.44
CA SER A 71 -4.70 -24.57 19.01
C SER A 71 -6.04 -24.09 18.44
N ILE A 72 -6.43 -22.86 18.77
CA ILE A 72 -7.61 -22.18 18.24
C ILE A 72 -7.13 -21.15 17.22
N LEU A 73 -7.43 -21.39 15.95
CA LEU A 73 -7.16 -20.43 14.88
C LEU A 73 -8.28 -19.39 14.80
N ILE A 74 -7.94 -18.12 14.92
CA ILE A 74 -8.81 -16.97 14.72
C ILE A 74 -8.44 -16.34 13.38
N SER A 75 -9.32 -16.45 12.39
CA SER A 75 -9.14 -15.79 11.09
C SER A 75 -10.16 -14.68 10.94
N ARG A 76 -9.74 -13.49 10.53
CA ARG A 76 -10.63 -12.35 10.31
C ARG A 76 -10.33 -11.68 8.98
N ALA A 77 -11.39 -11.19 8.34
CA ALA A 77 -11.30 -10.46 7.09
C ALA A 77 -12.18 -9.21 7.12
N ILE A 78 -11.71 -8.16 6.45
CA ILE A 78 -12.42 -6.89 6.29
C ILE A 78 -12.34 -6.42 4.84
N ALA A 79 -13.46 -5.93 4.32
CA ALA A 79 -13.52 -5.22 3.05
C ALA A 79 -14.07 -3.81 3.31
N VAL A 80 -13.36 -2.79 2.82
CA VAL A 80 -13.74 -1.38 2.94
C VAL A 80 -13.84 -0.74 1.57
N SER A 81 -14.87 0.07 1.33
CA SER A 81 -15.00 0.86 0.11
C SER A 81 -14.66 2.33 0.32
N VAL A 82 -14.37 3.03 -0.77
CA VAL A 82 -14.20 4.50 -0.77
C VAL A 82 -15.49 5.23 -0.32
N GLY A 83 -16.66 4.60 -0.51
CA GLY A 83 -17.96 5.15 -0.11
C GLY A 83 -18.32 4.94 1.37
N GLY A 84 -17.44 4.34 2.17
CA GLY A 84 -17.68 4.08 3.59
C GLY A 84 -18.40 2.76 3.90
N ASP A 85 -18.77 1.96 2.88
CA ASP A 85 -19.27 0.61 3.11
C ASP A 85 -18.18 -0.29 3.71
N GLU A 86 -18.56 -1.09 4.71
CA GLU A 86 -17.68 -2.03 5.41
C GLU A 86 -18.34 -3.40 5.53
N VAL A 87 -17.60 -4.46 5.18
CA VAL A 87 -18.00 -5.86 5.40
C VAL A 87 -16.96 -6.56 6.25
N ARG A 88 -17.38 -7.22 7.32
CA ARG A 88 -16.51 -7.93 8.27
C ARG A 88 -16.90 -9.40 8.39
N LYS A 89 -15.89 -10.27 8.51
CA LYS A 89 -16.04 -11.71 8.77
C LYS A 89 -15.00 -12.17 9.80
N LEU A 90 -15.44 -13.08 10.67
CA LEU A 90 -14.65 -13.87 11.63
C LEU A 90 -14.91 -15.35 11.34
#